data_AF-A0A0G4NP98-F1
#
_entry.id   AF-A0A0G4NP98-F1
#
_cell.length_a   1.000
_cell.length_b   1.000
_cell.length_c   1.000
_cell.angle_alpha   90.00
_cell.angle_beta   90.00
_cell.angle_gamma   90.00
#
_symmetry.space_group_name_H-M   'P 1'
#
loop_
_entity.id
_entity.type
_entity.pdbx_description
1 polymer ?
#
loop_
_entity_poly.entity_id
_entity_poly.type
_entity_poly.pdbx_seq_one_letter_code
_entity_poly.pdbx_strand_id
1 'polypeptide(L)'
;MILAQMDVKKRVVVIKHFVAVADKCRSLNNFSTLTSIISALGTAPIARLKRTWDQVPQRTQGVLENMRRLMASTKNFGEYRESLHVANPPCIPFFGVYLTDLTFIEDGIPSIIKKTNLVNFAKRSKTAEVIRDIQQYQAVGYSLQPVPELQEYIISNKQAAGDVHEMYDKSLQVEPREREDEKIVRVLAESGFL
;
A
#
# COMPACT_ATOMS: atom_id res chain seq x y z
N MET A 1 -13.07 6.64 -5.37
CA MET A 1 -13.69 5.49 -6.08
C MET A 1 -14.54 4.61 -5.18
N ILE A 2 -14.02 4.02 -4.08
CA ILE A 2 -14.83 3.16 -3.18
C ILE A 2 -15.96 3.95 -2.51
N LEU A 3 -15.63 5.04 -1.82
CA LEU A 3 -16.60 5.89 -1.10
C LEU A 3 -17.54 6.68 -2.01
N ALA A 4 -17.31 6.68 -3.32
CA ALA A 4 -18.26 7.26 -4.28
C ALA A 4 -19.47 6.34 -4.52
N GLN A 5 -19.43 5.09 -4.04
CA GLN A 5 -20.52 4.13 -4.22
C GLN A 5 -21.39 4.04 -2.96
N MET A 6 -22.65 4.47 -3.06
CA MET A 6 -23.64 4.35 -1.98
C MET A 6 -24.07 2.89 -1.74
N ASP A 7 -24.10 2.08 -2.79
CA ASP A 7 -24.49 0.67 -2.74
C ASP A 7 -23.32 -0.22 -2.26
N VAL A 8 -23.60 -1.12 -1.31
CA VAL A 8 -22.60 -2.02 -0.71
C VAL A 8 -22.00 -2.96 -1.75
N LYS A 9 -22.81 -3.56 -2.63
CA LYS A 9 -22.34 -4.49 -3.66
C LYS A 9 -21.42 -3.78 -4.65
N LYS A 10 -21.72 -2.54 -5.03
CA LYS A 10 -20.83 -1.72 -5.87
C LYS A 10 -19.50 -1.43 -5.17
N ARG A 11 -19.51 -1.09 -3.86
CA ARG A 11 -18.26 -0.94 -3.09
C ARG A 11 -17.42 -2.21 -3.09
N VAL A 12 -18.05 -3.37 -2.86
CA VAL A 12 -17.37 -4.69 -2.90
C VAL A 12 -16.71 -4.93 -4.25
N VAL A 13 -17.39 -4.62 -5.36
CA VAL A 13 -16.80 -4.76 -6.71
C VAL A 13 -15.54 -3.91 -6.86
N VAL A 14 -15.58 -2.65 -6.41
CA VAL A 14 -14.42 -1.75 -6.48
C VAL A 14 -13.28 -2.24 -5.59
N ILE A 15 -13.55 -2.71 -4.37
CA ILE A 15 -12.52 -3.29 -3.48
C ILE A 15 -11.88 -4.52 -4.14
N LYS A 16 -12.68 -5.45 -4.67
CA LYS A 16 -12.17 -6.64 -5.38
C LYS A 16 -11.27 -6.25 -6.54
N HIS A 17 -11.66 -5.23 -7.31
CA HIS A 17 -10.86 -4.72 -8.41
C HIS A 17 -9.50 -4.20 -7.93
N PHE A 18 -9.46 -3.36 -6.89
CA PHE A 18 -8.19 -2.86 -6.35
C PHE A 18 -7.29 -3.97 -5.79
N VAL A 19 -7.86 -4.99 -5.13
CA VAL A 19 -7.08 -6.15 -4.69
C VAL A 19 -6.47 -6.91 -5.88
N ALA A 20 -7.22 -7.09 -6.97
CA ALA A 20 -6.71 -7.72 -8.18
C ALA A 20 -5.61 -6.88 -8.87
N VAL A 21 -5.77 -5.55 -8.91
CA VAL A 21 -4.75 -4.63 -9.42
C VAL A 21 -3.49 -4.71 -8.57
N ALA A 22 -3.61 -4.71 -7.24
CA ALA A 22 -2.48 -4.85 -6.33
C ALA A 22 -1.73 -6.17 -6.54
N ASP A 23 -2.43 -7.30 -6.67
CA ASP A 23 -1.79 -8.59 -6.94
C ASP A 23 -1.12 -8.61 -8.32
N LYS A 24 -1.70 -7.91 -9.32
CA LYS A 24 -1.04 -7.72 -10.60
C LYS A 24 0.23 -6.89 -10.47
N CYS A 25 0.23 -5.79 -9.70
CA CYS A 25 1.43 -5.01 -9.38
C CYS A 25 2.50 -5.88 -8.72
N ARG A 26 2.13 -6.75 -7.77
CA ARG A 26 3.04 -7.73 -7.17
C ARG A 26 3.65 -8.65 -8.22
N SER A 27 2.85 -9.21 -9.13
CA SER A 27 3.35 -10.09 -10.21
C SER A 27 4.29 -9.38 -11.20
N LEU A 28 4.22 -8.05 -11.26
CA LEU A 28 5.06 -7.20 -12.09
C LEU A 28 6.27 -6.64 -11.31
N ASN A 29 6.54 -7.10 -10.08
CA ASN A 29 7.59 -6.52 -9.22
C ASN A 29 7.41 -5.02 -8.96
N ASN A 30 6.17 -4.50 -9.07
CA ASN A 30 5.84 -3.12 -8.72
C ASN A 30 5.36 -3.06 -7.26
N PHE A 31 6.32 -3.13 -6.36
CA PHE A 31 6.09 -3.08 -4.91
C PHE A 31 5.60 -1.71 -4.45
N SER A 32 6.00 -0.62 -5.12
CA SER A 32 5.55 0.73 -4.78
C SER A 32 4.03 0.89 -4.93
N THR A 33 3.48 0.55 -6.10
CA THR A 33 2.04 0.67 -6.36
C THR A 33 1.24 -0.35 -5.55
N LEU A 34 1.76 -1.58 -5.41
CA LEU A 34 1.21 -2.58 -4.50
C LEU A 34 1.01 -1.99 -3.09
N THR A 35 2.08 -1.42 -2.51
CA THR A 35 2.05 -0.84 -1.16
C THR A 35 1.05 0.29 -1.08
N SER A 36 1.02 1.17 -2.08
CA SER A 36 0.06 2.28 -2.12
C SER A 36 -1.40 1.81 -2.06
N ILE A 37 -1.76 0.75 -2.80
CA ILE A 37 -3.12 0.22 -2.81
C ILE A 37 -3.47 -0.45 -1.47
N ILE A 38 -2.61 -1.32 -0.94
CA ILE A 38 -2.92 -2.03 0.33
C ILE A 38 -2.97 -1.05 1.51
N SER A 39 -2.13 -0.03 1.52
CA SER A 39 -2.16 1.04 2.52
C SER A 39 -3.45 1.86 2.41
N ALA A 40 -3.86 2.24 1.19
CA ALA A 40 -5.12 2.96 0.98
C ALA A 40 -6.34 2.16 1.48
N LEU A 41 -6.38 0.85 1.20
CA LEU A 41 -7.44 -0.05 1.71
C LEU A 41 -7.41 -0.21 3.24
N GLY A 42 -6.25 -0.01 3.87
CA GLY A 42 -6.08 -0.04 5.32
C GLY A 42 -6.38 1.28 6.04
N THR A 43 -6.65 2.37 5.31
CA THR A 43 -6.97 3.66 5.93
C THR A 43 -8.31 3.61 6.68
N ALA A 44 -8.43 4.40 7.75
CA ALA A 44 -9.63 4.41 8.60
C ALA A 44 -10.96 4.59 7.83
N PRO A 45 -11.08 5.48 6.83
CA PRO A 45 -12.32 5.63 6.06
C PRO A 45 -12.75 4.36 5.30
N ILE A 46 -11.82 3.49 4.92
CA ILE A 46 -12.12 2.26 4.17
C ILE A 46 -12.19 1.05 5.10
N ALA A 47 -11.27 0.92 6.05
CA ALA A 47 -11.19 -0.21 6.97
C ALA A 47 -12.43 -0.34 7.86
N ARG A 48 -13.09 0.78 8.19
CA ARG A 48 -14.28 0.79 9.06
C ARG A 48 -15.57 0.26 8.42
N LEU A 49 -15.60 0.07 7.10
CA LEU A 49 -16.79 -0.30 6.34
C LEU A 49 -17.15 -1.79 6.55
N LYS A 50 -17.50 -2.18 7.78
CA LYS A 50 -17.68 -3.57 8.19
C LYS A 50 -18.69 -4.33 7.33
N ARG A 51 -19.86 -3.75 7.03
CA ARG A 51 -20.88 -4.37 6.18
C ARG A 51 -20.37 -4.59 4.75
N THR A 52 -19.51 -3.69 4.28
CA THR A 52 -18.86 -3.82 2.98
C THR A 52 -17.83 -4.96 3.00
N TRP A 53 -16.94 -4.98 4.00
CA TRP A 53 -15.91 -6.01 4.14
C TRP A 53 -16.48 -7.42 4.37
N ASP A 54 -17.60 -7.53 5.09
CA ASP A 54 -18.30 -8.81 5.31
C ASP A 54 -18.80 -9.45 4.01
N GLN A 55 -19.07 -8.63 2.99
CA GLN A 55 -19.48 -9.10 1.66
C GLN A 55 -18.31 -9.27 0.68
N VAL A 56 -17.09 -8.88 1.05
CA VAL A 56 -15.90 -9.16 0.23
C VAL A 56 -15.56 -10.65 0.33
N PRO A 57 -15.46 -11.39 -0.79
CA PRO A 57 -15.18 -12.82 -0.77
C PRO A 57 -13.90 -13.16 0.01
N GLN A 58 -13.94 -14.22 0.82
CA GLN A 58 -12.80 -14.65 1.65
C GLN A 58 -11.53 -14.91 0.85
N ARG A 59 -11.65 -15.42 -0.38
CA ARG A 59 -10.51 -15.57 -1.30
C ARG A 59 -9.82 -14.24 -1.59
N THR A 60 -10.59 -13.18 -1.84
CA THR A 60 -10.05 -11.83 -2.07
C THR A 60 -9.38 -11.29 -0.81
N GLN A 61 -9.98 -11.50 0.37
CA GLN A 61 -9.39 -11.09 1.63
C GLN A 61 -8.05 -11.81 1.90
N GLY A 62 -7.98 -13.11 1.62
CA GLY A 62 -6.75 -13.89 1.74
C GLY A 62 -5.62 -13.40 0.82
N VAL A 63 -5.95 -13.02 -0.43
CA VAL A 63 -4.96 -12.39 -1.35
C VAL A 63 -4.46 -11.07 -0.79
N LEU A 64 -5.36 -10.22 -0.30
CA LEU A 64 -4.99 -8.95 0.34
C LEU A 64 -4.08 -9.16 1.55
N GLU A 65 -4.40 -10.13 2.40
CA GLU A 65 -3.62 -10.39 3.61
C GLU A 65 -2.23 -10.96 3.31
N ASN A 66 -2.11 -11.82 2.29
CA ASN A 66 -0.81 -12.28 1.81
C ASN A 66 0.07 -11.10 1.32
N MET A 67 -0.52 -10.13 0.62
CA MET A 67 0.18 -8.93 0.18
C MET A 67 0.58 -8.01 1.35
N ARG A 68 -0.25 -7.92 2.39
CA ARG A 68 0.08 -7.18 3.62
C ARG A 68 1.25 -7.82 4.37
N ARG A 69 1.26 -9.15 4.48
CA ARG A 69 2.37 -9.89 5.11
C ARG A 69 3.68 -9.68 4.35
N LEU A 70 3.65 -9.78 3.02
CA LEU A 70 4.80 -9.52 2.16
C LEU A 70 5.41 -8.12 2.41
N MET A 71 4.56 -7.10 2.55
CA MET A 71 4.98 -5.71 2.76
C MET A 71 5.06 -5.30 4.25
N ALA A 72 4.97 -6.26 5.18
CA ALA A 72 5.00 -5.95 6.60
C ALA A 72 6.38 -5.42 7.02
N SER A 73 6.41 -4.47 7.96
CA SER A 73 7.65 -3.89 8.50
C SER A 73 8.40 -4.84 9.46
N THR A 74 7.85 -6.02 9.72
CA THR A 74 8.45 -7.05 10.58
C THR A 74 9.85 -7.41 10.08
N LYS A 75 10.81 -7.54 11.02
CA LYS A 75 12.23 -7.80 10.72
C LYS A 75 12.82 -6.82 9.67
N ASN A 76 12.46 -5.54 9.75
CA ASN A 76 12.89 -4.50 8.81
C ASN A 76 12.51 -4.84 7.35
N PHE A 77 11.23 -5.15 7.12
CA PHE A 77 10.70 -5.54 5.82
C PHE A 77 11.34 -6.82 5.24
N GLY A 78 11.52 -7.85 6.06
CA GLY A 78 12.25 -9.07 5.70
C GLY A 78 11.72 -9.77 4.43
N GLU A 79 10.43 -10.13 4.40
CA GLU A 79 9.82 -10.81 3.24
C GLU A 79 9.89 -9.95 1.96
N TYR A 80 9.69 -8.64 2.09
CA TYR A 80 9.84 -7.70 0.99
C TYR A 80 11.29 -7.63 0.48
N ARG A 81 12.28 -7.54 1.38
CA ARG A 81 13.70 -7.48 1.00
C ARG A 81 14.13 -8.76 0.29
N GLU A 82 13.71 -9.92 0.78
CA GLU A 82 13.95 -11.21 0.13
C GLU A 82 13.32 -11.24 -1.28
N SER A 83 12.06 -10.82 -1.39
CA SER A 83 11.35 -10.77 -2.67
C SER A 83 11.99 -9.79 -3.66
N LEU A 84 12.46 -8.64 -3.17
CA LEU A 84 13.16 -7.65 -3.97
C LEU A 84 14.52 -8.18 -4.46
N HIS A 85 15.25 -8.89 -3.59
CA HIS A 85 16.57 -9.42 -3.93
C HIS A 85 16.53 -10.46 -5.06
N VAL A 86 15.45 -11.25 -5.15
CA VAL A 86 15.25 -12.22 -6.23
C VAL A 86 14.50 -11.65 -7.44
N ALA A 87 14.04 -10.39 -7.37
CA ALA A 87 13.29 -9.76 -8.44
C ALA A 87 14.21 -9.31 -9.57
N ASN A 88 14.03 -9.92 -10.75
CA ASN A 88 14.68 -9.44 -11.96
C ASN A 88 13.95 -8.19 -12.48
N PRO A 89 14.68 -7.15 -12.94
CA PRO A 89 14.08 -6.02 -13.64
C PRO A 89 13.23 -6.47 -14.85
N PRO A 90 12.14 -5.76 -15.19
CA PRO A 90 11.68 -4.50 -14.62
C PRO A 90 11.07 -4.67 -13.22
N CYS A 91 11.36 -3.73 -12.33
CA CYS A 91 10.93 -3.73 -10.93
C CYS A 91 10.77 -2.28 -10.45
N ILE A 92 9.77 -2.01 -9.62
CA ILE A 92 9.64 -0.74 -8.90
C ILE A 92 9.66 -1.04 -7.41
N PRO A 93 10.77 -0.80 -6.71
CA PRO A 93 10.85 -1.02 -5.28
C PRO A 93 9.96 -0.05 -4.50
N PHE A 94 9.58 -0.43 -3.28
CA PHE A 94 8.98 0.49 -2.33
C PHE A 94 10.06 1.38 -1.71
N PHE A 95 10.04 2.66 -2.08
CA PHE A 95 11.11 3.61 -1.76
C PHE A 95 11.23 3.94 -0.26
N GLY A 96 10.17 3.75 0.52
CA GLY A 96 10.18 4.01 1.96
C GLY A 96 11.26 3.21 2.71
N VAL A 97 11.56 1.99 2.26
CA VAL A 97 12.61 1.14 2.86
C VAL A 97 13.99 1.72 2.60
N TYR A 98 14.25 2.17 1.37
CA TYR A 98 15.52 2.81 1.02
C TYR A 98 15.72 4.14 1.73
N LEU A 99 14.67 4.95 1.86
CA LEU A 99 14.71 6.18 2.66
C LEU A 99 15.06 5.89 4.11
N THR A 100 14.45 4.85 4.69
CA THR A 100 14.77 4.40 6.05
C THR A 100 16.25 4.03 6.18
N ASP A 101 16.79 3.24 5.25
CA ASP A 101 18.20 2.85 5.25
C ASP A 101 19.14 4.07 5.12
N LEU A 102 18.81 5.02 4.25
CA LEU A 102 19.57 6.27 4.09
C LEU A 102 19.54 7.12 5.36
N THR A 103 18.38 7.26 6.02
CA THR A 103 18.25 7.97 7.30
C THR A 103 19.09 7.30 8.38
N PHE A 104 19.04 5.96 8.50
CA PHE A 104 19.87 5.23 9.47
C PHE A 104 21.38 5.43 9.22
N ILE A 105 21.82 5.46 7.96
CA ILE A 105 23.22 5.75 7.63
C ILE A 105 23.58 7.20 7.97
N GLU A 106 22.70 8.15 7.67
CA GLU A 106 22.94 9.57 7.89
C GLU A 106 23.10 9.89 9.38
N ASP A 107 22.17 9.40 10.20
CA ASP A 107 22.12 9.66 11.64
C ASP A 107 23.10 8.77 12.42
N GLY A 108 23.32 7.54 11.97
CA GLY A 108 24.14 6.55 12.68
C GLY A 108 25.64 6.67 12.45
N ILE A 109 26.07 7.29 11.34
CA ILE A 109 27.49 7.36 10.96
C ILE A 109 27.92 8.83 10.80
N PRO A 110 28.91 9.31 11.56
CA PRO A 110 29.43 10.67 11.41
C PRO A 110 30.06 10.91 10.04
N SER A 111 29.80 12.08 9.44
CA SER A 111 30.37 12.48 8.14
C SER A 111 31.88 12.75 8.19
N ILE A 112 32.42 13.07 9.36
CA ILE A 112 33.83 13.32 9.63
C ILE A 112 34.30 12.34 10.70
N ILE A 113 35.52 11.80 10.54
CA ILE A 113 36.10 10.87 11.52
C ILE A 113 36.38 11.63 12.83
N LYS A 114 35.88 11.10 13.95
CA LYS A 114 36.01 11.73 15.28
C LYS A 114 37.47 12.09 15.57
N LYS A 115 37.69 13.28 16.12
CA LYS A 115 39.02 13.83 16.47
C LYS A 115 39.96 14.07 15.27
N THR A 116 39.40 14.11 14.06
CA THR A 116 40.13 14.49 12.84
C THR A 116 39.27 15.48 12.04
N ASN A 117 39.81 15.99 10.93
CA ASN A 117 39.07 16.75 9.92
C ASN A 117 38.91 15.96 8.60
N LEU A 118 39.05 14.63 8.65
CA LEU A 118 39.02 13.77 7.47
C LEU A 118 37.59 13.28 7.19
N VAL A 119 37.24 13.21 5.91
CA VAL A 119 35.96 12.66 5.44
C VAL A 119 35.85 11.19 5.82
N ASN A 120 34.70 10.80 6.38
CA ASN A 120 34.41 9.40 6.66
C ASN A 120 33.94 8.69 5.39
N PHE A 121 34.88 8.09 4.65
CA PHE A 121 34.57 7.33 3.44
C PHE A 121 33.71 6.09 3.70
N ALA A 122 33.71 5.51 4.90
CA ALA A 122 32.82 4.38 5.22
C ALA A 122 31.34 4.79 5.14
N LYS A 123 30.99 6.01 5.59
CA LYS A 123 29.64 6.57 5.40
C LYS A 123 29.33 6.70 3.91
N ARG A 124 30.24 7.30 3.15
CA ARG A 124 30.07 7.55 1.71
C ARG A 124 29.89 6.25 0.93
N SER A 125 30.68 5.22 1.23
CA SER A 125 30.54 3.90 0.61
C SER A 125 29.18 3.28 0.87
N LYS A 126 28.71 3.26 2.12
CA LYS A 126 27.38 2.72 2.48
C LYS A 126 26.24 3.49 1.81
N THR A 127 26.28 4.83 1.81
CA THR A 127 25.29 5.65 1.09
C THR A 127 25.30 5.32 -0.40
N ALA A 128 26.48 5.19 -1.00
CA ALA A 128 26.61 4.89 -2.42
C ALA A 128 26.15 3.47 -2.79
N GLU A 129 26.32 2.49 -1.89
CA GLU A 129 25.75 1.12 -2.06
C GLU A 129 24.24 1.19 -2.20
N VAL A 130 23.56 1.86 -1.27
CA VAL A 130 22.09 2.03 -1.31
C VAL A 130 21.64 2.72 -2.61
N ILE A 131 22.34 3.77 -3.04
CA ILE A 131 22.01 4.48 -4.29
C ILE A 131 22.20 3.57 -5.51
N ARG A 132 23.30 2.81 -5.58
CA ARG A 132 23.54 1.88 -6.68
C ARG A 132 22.46 0.80 -6.77
N ASP A 133 22.02 0.29 -5.62
CA ASP A 133 20.94 -0.68 -5.54
C ASP A 133 19.61 -0.12 -6.06
N ILE A 134 19.35 1.19 -5.89
CA ILE A 134 18.17 1.85 -6.47
C ILE A 134 18.33 1.97 -7.99
N GLN A 135 19.50 2.42 -8.45
CA GLN A 135 19.78 2.70 -9.86
C GLN A 135 19.66 1.46 -10.74
N GLN A 136 19.97 0.26 -10.23
CA GLN A 136 19.85 -0.98 -11.02
C GLN A 136 18.41 -1.21 -11.53
N TYR A 137 17.39 -0.77 -10.78
CA TYR A 137 15.98 -0.93 -11.15
C TYR A 137 15.50 0.13 -12.14
N GLN A 138 16.31 1.15 -12.43
CA GLN A 138 15.99 2.22 -13.39
C GLN A 138 16.47 1.89 -14.81
N ALA A 139 17.35 0.89 -14.96
CA ALA A 139 17.98 0.56 -16.24
C ALA A 139 17.03 -0.15 -17.23
N VAL A 140 16.02 -0.87 -16.74
CA VAL A 140 15.11 -1.67 -17.56
C VAL A 140 13.66 -1.24 -17.32
N GLY A 141 13.03 -0.70 -18.36
CA GLY A 141 11.62 -0.32 -18.34
C GLY A 141 10.69 -1.52 -18.52
N TYR A 142 9.42 -1.33 -18.14
CA TYR A 142 8.37 -2.31 -18.44
C TYR A 142 8.04 -2.34 -19.93
N SER A 143 7.91 -3.54 -20.50
CA SER A 143 7.38 -3.74 -21.86
C SER A 143 5.84 -3.71 -21.87
N LEU A 144 5.26 -2.62 -21.36
CA LEU A 144 3.81 -2.41 -21.34
C LEU A 144 3.42 -1.40 -22.42
N GLN A 145 2.29 -1.64 -23.08
CA GLN A 145 1.75 -0.68 -24.04
C GLN A 145 1.05 0.47 -23.30
N PRO A 146 1.46 1.73 -23.53
CA PRO A 146 0.76 2.89 -22.99
C PRO A 146 -0.67 2.96 -23.54
N VAL A 147 -1.63 3.27 -22.67
CA VAL A 147 -3.02 3.54 -23.05
C VAL A 147 -3.36 4.94 -22.53
N PRO A 148 -3.24 6.00 -23.38
CA PRO A 148 -3.36 7.39 -22.94
C PRO A 148 -4.65 7.70 -22.19
N GLU A 149 -5.77 7.14 -22.63
CA GLU A 149 -7.09 7.37 -22.04
C GLU A 149 -7.17 6.85 -20.61
N LEU A 150 -6.53 5.70 -20.33
CA LEU A 150 -6.45 5.15 -18.97
C LEU A 150 -5.51 5.97 -18.09
N GLN A 151 -4.41 6.46 -18.66
CA GLN A 151 -3.47 7.32 -17.93
C GLN A 151 -4.14 8.64 -17.54
N GLU A 152 -4.84 9.28 -18.48
CA GLU A 152 -5.59 10.51 -18.24
C GLU A 152 -6.69 10.29 -17.19
N TYR A 153 -7.42 9.18 -17.28
CA TYR A 153 -8.42 8.80 -16.28
C TYR A 153 -7.79 8.69 -14.88
N ILE A 154 -6.66 7.99 -14.74
CA ILE A 154 -5.97 7.82 -13.45
C ILE A 154 -5.46 9.16 -12.92
N ILE A 155 -4.83 9.98 -13.76
CA ILE A 155 -4.26 11.28 -13.38
C ILE A 155 -5.37 12.22 -12.93
N SER A 156 -6.47 12.30 -13.68
CA SER A 156 -7.61 13.14 -13.36
C SER A 156 -8.26 12.74 -12.03
N ASN A 157 -8.43 11.44 -11.78
CA ASN A 157 -8.96 10.94 -10.50
C ASN A 157 -8.01 11.18 -9.33
N LYS A 158 -6.68 11.12 -9.56
CA LYS A 158 -5.68 11.45 -8.54
C LYS A 158 -5.74 12.93 -8.15
N GLN A 159 -5.88 13.82 -9.13
CA GLN A 159 -5.99 15.26 -8.89
C GLN A 159 -7.30 15.65 -8.21
N ALA A 160 -8.38 14.94 -8.52
CA ALA A 160 -9.69 15.12 -7.87
C ALA A 160 -9.80 14.45 -6.50
N ALA A 161 -8.75 13.79 -5.99
CA ALA A 161 -8.79 13.15 -4.69
C ALA A 161 -8.87 14.22 -3.58
N GLY A 162 -9.97 14.19 -2.82
CA GLY A 162 -10.21 15.12 -1.70
C GLY A 162 -9.37 14.80 -0.46
N ASP A 163 -9.51 15.63 0.56
CA ASP A 163 -8.79 15.48 1.83
C ASP A 163 -9.22 14.21 2.60
N VAL A 164 -8.32 13.64 3.39
CA VAL A 164 -8.57 12.42 4.18
C VAL A 164 -9.70 12.62 5.20
N HIS A 165 -9.85 13.82 5.76
CA HIS A 165 -10.93 14.16 6.67
C HIS A 165 -12.30 14.05 5.96
N GLU A 166 -12.41 14.64 4.77
CA GLU A 166 -13.62 14.53 3.95
C GLU A 166 -13.93 13.08 3.57
N MET A 167 -12.90 12.25 3.35
CA MET A 167 -13.10 10.82 3.10
C MET A 167 -13.72 10.11 4.31
N TYR A 168 -13.33 10.47 5.54
CA TYR A 168 -13.91 9.87 6.73
C TYR A 168 -15.40 10.25 6.89
N ASP A 169 -15.76 11.50 6.62
CA ASP A 169 -17.15 11.94 6.66
C ASP A 169 -18.00 11.23 5.59
N LYS A 170 -17.48 11.12 4.37
CA LYS A 170 -18.11 10.32 3.30
C LYS A 170 -18.25 8.86 3.71
N SER A 171 -17.26 8.28 4.41
CA SER A 171 -17.35 6.93 4.97
C SER A 171 -18.51 6.77 5.96
N LEU A 172 -18.72 7.75 6.85
CA LEU A 172 -19.85 7.75 7.78
C LEU A 172 -21.19 7.90 7.07
N GLN A 173 -21.25 8.64 5.96
CA GLN A 173 -22.47 8.77 5.16
C GLN A 173 -22.83 7.47 4.43
N VAL A 174 -21.85 6.80 3.79
CA VAL A 174 -22.09 5.54 3.05
C VAL A 174 -22.30 4.34 3.98
N GLU A 175 -21.74 4.39 5.18
CA GLU A 175 -21.91 3.37 6.20
C GLU A 175 -21.91 3.99 7.61
N PRO A 176 -23.09 4.44 8.09
CA PRO A 176 -23.25 4.98 9.44
C PRO A 176 -22.78 4.00 10.51
N ARG A 177 -22.38 4.53 11.67
CA ARG A 177 -22.07 3.69 12.84
C ARG A 177 -23.34 2.95 13.26
N GLU A 178 -23.26 1.63 13.39
CA GLU A 178 -24.31 0.84 14.03
C GLU A 178 -24.54 1.40 15.44
N ARG A 179 -25.81 1.72 15.77
CA ARG A 179 -26.19 1.96 17.16
C ARG A 179 -26.16 0.62 17.91
N GLU A 180 -25.84 0.62 19.20
CA GLU A 180 -25.72 -0.63 19.98
C GLU A 180 -26.99 -1.49 19.89
N ASP A 181 -28.16 -0.86 19.89
CA ASP A 181 -29.45 -1.53 19.78
C ASP A 181 -29.61 -2.26 18.44
N GLU A 182 -29.18 -1.64 17.33
CA GLU A 182 -29.22 -2.23 15.99
C GLU A 182 -28.24 -3.40 15.87
N LYS A 183 -27.09 -3.29 16.54
CA LYS A 183 -26.09 -4.36 16.61
C LYS A 183 -26.64 -5.57 17.35
N ILE A 184 -27.34 -5.36 18.47
CA ILE A 184 -27.99 -6.44 19.23
C ILE A 184 -29.05 -7.14 18.38
N VAL A 185 -29.93 -6.38 17.72
CA VAL A 185 -30.98 -6.94 16.84
C VAL A 185 -30.37 -7.75 15.70
N ARG A 186 -29.30 -7.24 15.06
CA ARG A 186 -28.62 -7.97 13.98
C ARG A 186 -27.96 -9.25 14.47
N VAL A 187 -27.26 -9.22 15.60
CA VAL A 187 -26.64 -10.42 16.18
C VAL A 187 -27.69 -11.45 16.55
N LEU A 188 -28.84 -11.04 17.11
CA LEU A 188 -29.97 -11.92 17.42
C LEU A 188 -30.58 -12.56 16.16
N ALA A 189 -30.72 -11.80 15.08
CA ALA A 189 -31.20 -12.31 13.79
C ALA A 189 -30.19 -13.27 13.13
N GLU A 190 -28.89 -12.97 13.17
CA GLU A 190 -27.83 -13.83 12.63
C GLU A 190 -27.63 -15.12 13.44
N SER A 191 -28.00 -15.11 14.72
CA SER A 191 -27.93 -16.28 15.60
C SER A 191 -29.22 -17.12 15.65
N GLY A 192 -30.26 -16.73 14.89
CA GLY A 192 -31.50 -17.49 14.76
C GLY A 192 -32.42 -17.42 16.00
N PHE A 193 -32.24 -16.41 16.85
CA PHE A 193 -33.12 -16.13 18.00
C PHE A 193 -34.32 -15.25 17.66
N LEU A 194 -34.43 -14.81 16.39
CA LEU A 194 -35.55 -14.07 15.81
C LEU A 194 -36.08 -14.81 14.58
#